data_AF-A0AAW5LH13-F1
#
_entry.id   AF-A0AAW5LH13-F1
#
_cell.length_a   1.000
_cell.length_b   1.000
_cell.length_c   1.000
_cell.angle_alpha   90.00
_cell.angle_beta   90.00
_cell.angle_gamma   90.00
#
_symmetry.space_group_name_H-M   'P 1'
#
loop_
_entity.id
_entity.type
_entity.pdbx_description
1 polymer ?
#
loop_
_entity_poly.entity_id
_entity_poly.type
_entity_poly.pdbx_seq_one_letter_code
_entity_poly.pdbx_strand_id
1 'polypeptide(L)'
;MTMLILILLLFTIIYLIISYLSIYQLHTMLTQALRFIMGLMLIVFLGSIVFSFAMQTWWILAVLVCLVINVEITAFKYRIKDQKAIQLLNYMSIFILIIFAILLFIVF
;
A
#
# COMPACT_ATOMS: atom_id res chain seq x y z
N MET A 1 -13.88 12.89 -10.47
CA MET A 1 -12.47 12.84 -10.01
C MET A 1 -12.37 12.79 -8.49
N THR A 2 -12.96 13.73 -7.74
CA THR A 2 -12.92 13.76 -6.26
C THR A 2 -13.35 12.48 -5.55
N MET A 3 -14.41 11.81 -6.04
CA MET A 3 -14.85 10.53 -5.47
C MET A 3 -13.83 9.39 -5.66
N LEU A 4 -13.08 9.40 -6.76
CA LEU A 4 -12.08 8.36 -7.05
C LEU A 4 -10.85 8.51 -6.16
N ILE A 5 -10.41 9.75 -5.91
CA ILE A 5 -9.35 10.07 -4.95
C ILE A 5 -9.72 9.54 -3.57
N LEU A 6 -10.96 9.83 -3.12
CA LEU A 6 -11.44 9.41 -1.81
C LEU A 6 -11.44 7.89 -1.67
N ILE A 7 -11.94 7.17 -2.69
CA ILE A 7 -11.95 5.70 -2.70
C ILE A 7 -10.54 5.15 -2.64
N LEU A 8 -9.60 5.66 -3.45
CA LEU A 8 -8.23 5.16 -3.48
C LEU A 8 -7.49 5.43 -2.17
N LEU A 9 -7.68 6.61 -1.58
CA LEU A 9 -7.10 6.98 -0.30
C LEU A 9 -7.67 6.10 0.83
N LEU A 10 -8.99 5.87 0.83
CA LEU A 10 -9.65 4.98 1.78
C LEU A 10 -9.12 3.54 1.65
N PHE A 11 -9.02 3.01 0.43
CA PHE A 11 -8.47 1.68 0.17
C PHE A 11 -7.03 1.55 0.67
N THR A 12 -6.21 2.58 0.44
CA THR A 12 -4.81 2.62 0.88
C THR A 12 -4.71 2.63 2.41
N ILE A 13 -5.53 3.43 3.10
CA ILE A 13 -5.57 3.48 4.56
C ILE A 13 -6.03 2.14 5.13
N ILE A 14 -7.11 1.55 4.60
CA ILE A 14 -7.61 0.25 5.07
C ILE A 14 -6.54 -0.83 4.88
N TYR A 15 -5.87 -0.85 3.73
CA TYR A 15 -4.75 -1.76 3.49
C TYR A 15 -3.65 -1.61 4.56
N LEU A 16 -3.25 -0.38 4.90
CA LEU A 16 -2.23 -0.13 5.90
C LEU A 16 -2.66 -0.52 7.32
N ILE A 17 -3.92 -0.31 7.69
CA ILE A 17 -4.48 -0.74 8.98
C ILE A 17 -4.44 -2.27 9.09
N ILE A 18 -4.94 -2.97 8.07
CA ILE A 18 -4.93 -4.44 8.04
C ILE A 18 -3.49 -4.96 8.06
N SER A 19 -2.59 -4.30 7.34
CA SER A 19 -1.17 -4.64 7.31
C SER A 19 -0.53 -4.50 8.68
N TYR A 20 -0.75 -3.39 9.37
CA TYR A 20 -0.26 -3.16 10.73
C TYR A 20 -0.79 -4.23 11.69
N LEU A 21 -2.09 -4.50 11.65
CA LEU A 21 -2.73 -5.49 12.50
C LEU A 21 -2.16 -6.89 12.25
N SER A 22 -1.98 -7.26 10.98
CA SER A 22 -1.40 -8.54 10.56
C SER A 22 0.07 -8.69 10.96
N ILE A 23 0.87 -7.63 10.81
CA ILE A 23 2.33 -7.68 11.02
C ILE A 23 2.71 -7.54 12.48
N TYR A 24 1.95 -6.80 13.31
CA TYR A 24 2.40 -6.44 14.66
C TYR A 24 1.48 -6.88 15.81
N GLN A 25 0.20 -7.19 15.55
CA GLN A 25 -0.75 -7.49 16.63
C GLN A 25 -1.30 -8.92 16.57
N LEU A 26 -1.99 -9.25 15.48
CA LEU A 26 -2.82 -10.44 15.43
C LEU A 26 -2.12 -11.67 14.82
N HIS A 27 -1.08 -11.50 14.01
CA HIS A 27 -0.22 -12.54 13.39
C HIS A 27 -0.92 -13.84 12.89
N THR A 28 -2.23 -13.86 12.72
CA THR A 28 -3.00 -15.05 12.34
C THR A 28 -2.92 -15.28 10.84
N MET A 29 -3.12 -16.52 10.41
CA MET A 29 -3.24 -16.85 8.98
C MET A 29 -4.36 -16.03 8.30
N LEU A 30 -5.47 -15.79 9.01
CA LEU A 30 -6.58 -14.97 8.50
C LEU A 30 -6.14 -13.53 8.18
N THR A 31 -5.46 -12.86 9.12
CA THR A 31 -5.04 -11.45 8.91
C THR A 31 -3.95 -11.33 7.85
N GLN A 32 -3.09 -12.34 7.71
CA GLN A 32 -2.08 -12.40 6.66
C GLN A 32 -2.71 -12.59 5.27
N ALA A 33 -3.70 -13.50 5.15
CA ALA A 33 -4.45 -13.67 3.92
C ALA A 33 -5.22 -12.38 3.56
N LEU A 34 -5.87 -11.75 4.55
CA LEU A 34 -6.58 -10.49 4.34
C LEU A 34 -5.65 -9.37 3.86
N ARG A 35 -4.45 -9.25 4.44
CA ARG A 35 -3.43 -8.29 3.97
C ARG A 35 -3.09 -8.51 2.51
N PHE A 36 -2.82 -9.76 2.12
CA PHE A 36 -2.45 -10.10 0.75
C PHE A 36 -3.60 -9.82 -0.23
N ILE A 37 -4.82 -10.22 0.13
CA ILE A 37 -6.04 -9.97 -0.67
C ILE A 37 -6.23 -8.46 -0.84
N MET A 38 -6.14 -7.67 0.23
CA MET A 38 -6.30 -6.23 0.17
C MET A 38 -5.22 -5.54 -0.67
N GLY A 39 -3.96 -5.96 -0.56
CA GLY A 39 -2.88 -5.44 -1.40
C GLY A 39 -3.11 -5.73 -2.88
N LEU A 40 -3.56 -6.94 -3.20
CA LEU A 40 -3.88 -7.33 -4.58
C LEU A 40 -5.11 -6.56 -5.10
N MET A 41 -6.17 -6.44 -4.30
CA MET A 41 -7.36 -5.66 -4.66
C MET A 41 -7.01 -4.20 -4.92
N LEU A 42 -6.11 -3.60 -4.13
CA LEU A 42 -5.66 -2.22 -4.32
C LEU A 42 -4.93 -2.04 -5.66
N ILE A 43 -4.03 -2.96 -6.02
CA ILE A 43 -3.32 -2.92 -7.30
C ILE A 43 -4.28 -3.13 -8.47
N VAL A 44 -5.18 -4.12 -8.38
CA VAL A 44 -6.15 -4.43 -9.45
C VAL A 44 -7.14 -3.29 -9.65
N PHE A 45 -7.66 -2.72 -8.56
CA PHE A 45 -8.59 -1.59 -8.61
C PHE A 45 -7.96 -0.38 -9.30
N LEU A 46 -6.73 -0.04 -8.93
CA LEU A 46 -6.05 1.07 -9.60
C LEU A 46 -5.70 0.72 -11.05
N GLY A 47 -5.26 -0.51 -11.32
CA GLY A 47 -4.97 -0.98 -12.67
C GLY A 47 -6.17 -0.86 -13.61
N SER A 48 -7.38 -1.22 -13.15
CA SER A 48 -8.61 -1.08 -13.96
C SER A 48 -8.96 0.38 -14.26
N ILE A 49 -8.61 1.29 -13.36
CA ILE A 49 -8.79 2.73 -13.55
C ILE A 49 -7.71 3.27 -14.51
N VAL A 50 -6.44 2.92 -14.32
CA VAL A 50 -5.30 3.53 -15.04
C VAL A 50 -5.39 3.38 -16.56
N PHE A 51 -5.95 2.28 -17.09
CA PHE A 51 -6.15 2.13 -18.54
C PHE A 51 -7.15 3.11 -19.15
N SER A 52 -7.98 3.74 -18.31
CA SER A 52 -8.97 4.74 -18.72
C SER A 52 -8.48 6.19 -18.53
N PHE A 53 -7.28 6.40 -17.98
CA PHE A 53 -6.76 7.71 -17.57
C PHE A 53 -5.42 8.05 -18.24
N ALA A 54 -5.02 9.31 -18.11
CA ALA A 54 -3.82 9.86 -18.75
C ALA A 54 -2.51 9.21 -18.25
N MET A 55 -1.42 9.34 -19.02
CA MET A 55 -0.11 8.76 -18.71
C MET A 55 0.38 9.08 -17.28
N GLN A 56 -0.03 10.21 -16.71
CA GLN A 56 0.30 10.67 -15.37
C GLN A 56 -0.21 9.74 -14.26
N THR A 57 -1.34 9.04 -14.43
CA THR A 57 -1.88 8.12 -13.40
C THR A 57 -1.04 6.86 -13.23
N TRP A 58 -0.16 6.52 -14.19
CA TRP A 58 0.76 5.38 -14.07
C TRP A 58 1.77 5.55 -12.94
N TRP A 59 2.15 6.79 -12.60
CA TRP A 59 3.03 7.06 -11.46
C TRP A 59 2.38 6.71 -10.13
N ILE A 60 1.07 6.92 -10.00
CA ILE A 60 0.30 6.52 -8.82
C ILE A 60 0.31 5.00 -8.67
N LEU A 61 0.18 4.27 -9.78
CA LEU A 61 0.26 2.80 -9.79
C LEU A 61 1.63 2.29 -9.39
N ALA A 62 2.69 2.86 -9.95
CA ALA A 62 4.05 2.49 -9.55
C ALA A 62 4.27 2.67 -8.04
N VAL A 63 3.87 3.82 -7.49
CA VAL A 63 4.03 4.13 -6.05
C VAL A 63 3.22 3.19 -5.16
N LEU A 64 1.98 2.85 -5.54
CA LEU A 64 1.16 1.92 -4.78
C LEU A 64 1.68 0.48 -4.85
N VAL A 65 2.20 0.04 -6.01
CA VAL A 65 2.90 -1.24 -6.12
C VAL A 65 4.13 -1.27 -5.20
N CYS A 66 4.92 -0.20 -5.17
CA CYS A 66 6.04 -0.07 -4.24
C CYS A 66 5.58 -0.15 -2.77
N LEU A 67 4.47 0.49 -2.41
CA LEU A 67 3.93 0.42 -1.05
C LEU A 67 3.56 -1.01 -0.67
N VAL A 68 2.82 -1.72 -1.52
CA VAL A 68 2.39 -3.09 -1.26
C VAL A 68 3.59 -4.01 -1.11
N ILE A 69 4.56 -3.94 -2.03
CA ILE A 69 5.78 -4.74 -1.96
C ILE A 69 6.57 -4.43 -0.68
N ASN A 70 6.73 -3.15 -0.33
CA ASN A 70 7.45 -2.73 0.87
C ASN A 70 6.81 -3.30 2.14
N VAL A 71 5.48 -3.30 2.22
CA VAL A 71 4.72 -3.87 3.34
C VAL A 71 4.85 -5.40 3.39
N GLU A 72 4.79 -6.10 2.27
CA GLU A 72 4.97 -7.56 2.25
C GLU A 72 6.41 -7.97 2.62
N ILE A 73 7.42 -7.20 2.20
CA ILE A 73 8.81 -7.37 2.65
C ILE A 73 8.92 -7.10 4.15
N THR A 74 8.23 -6.08 4.67
CA THR A 74 8.17 -5.79 6.11
C THR A 74 7.64 -6.99 6.88
N ALA A 75 6.55 -7.60 6.41
CA ALA A 75 5.99 -8.80 7.03
C ALA A 75 6.96 -9.98 7.00
N PHE A 76 7.67 -10.17 5.89
CA PHE A 76 8.70 -11.21 5.78
C PHE A 76 9.86 -10.96 6.76
N LYS A 77 10.38 -9.72 6.80
CA LYS A 77 11.46 -9.31 7.71
C LYS A 77 11.05 -9.43 9.18
N TYR A 78 9.79 -9.15 9.49
CA TYR A 78 9.21 -9.36 10.80
C TYR A 78 9.25 -10.84 11.23
N ARG A 79 8.88 -11.76 10.34
CA ARG A 79 8.92 -13.21 10.63
C ARG A 79 10.33 -13.71 10.94
N ILE A 80 11.35 -13.19 10.26
CA ILE A 80 12.76 -13.55 10.52
C ILE A 80 13.43 -12.69 11.61
N LYS A 81 12.67 -11.84 12.30
CA LYS A 81 13.11 -10.98 13.41
C LYS A 81 14.24 -9.99 13.07
N ASP A 82 14.32 -9.53 11.82
CA ASP A 82 15.31 -8.56 11.35
C ASP A 82 14.88 -7.12 11.71
N GLN A 83 15.10 -6.72 12.97
CA GLN A 83 14.59 -5.45 13.52
C GLN A 83 15.10 -4.20 12.80
N LYS A 84 16.37 -4.21 12.36
CA LYS A 84 16.94 -3.07 11.63
C LYS A 84 16.27 -2.89 10.27
N ALA A 85 16.04 -3.98 9.55
CA ALA A 85 15.33 -3.92 8.27
C ALA A 85 13.87 -3.48 8.46
N ILE A 86 13.18 -3.97 9.49
CA ILE A 86 11.78 -3.59 9.79
C ILE A 86 11.67 -2.08 10.04
N GLN A 87 12.57 -1.51 10.85
CA GLN A 87 12.58 -0.07 11.11
C GLN A 87 12.77 0.73 9.83
N LEU A 88 13.74 0.35 8.99
CA LEU A 88 13.97 0.99 7.69
C LEU A 88 12.72 0.90 6.79
N LEU A 89 12.11 -0.27 6.69
CA LEU A 89 10.93 -0.50 5.85
C LEU A 89 9.69 0.26 6.35
N ASN A 90 9.56 0.48 7.66
CA ASN A 90 8.51 1.33 8.23
C ASN A 90 8.71 2.80 7.84
N TYR A 91 9.94 3.32 7.93
CA TYR A 91 10.26 4.66 7.43
C TYR A 91 10.01 4.79 5.93
N MET A 92 10.36 3.76 5.15
CA MET A 92 10.06 3.72 3.72
C MET A 92 8.56 3.70 3.44
N SER A 93 7.74 2.99 4.24
CA SER A 93 6.28 3.01 4.08
C SER A 93 5.71 4.42 4.24
N ILE A 94 6.18 5.15 5.26
CA ILE A 94 5.76 6.55 5.50
C ILE A 94 6.21 7.44 4.33
N PHE A 95 7.45 7.29 3.89
CA PHE A 95 7.99 8.06 2.76
C PHE A 95 7.19 7.82 1.47
N ILE A 96 6.88 6.55 1.16
CA ILE A 96 6.06 6.18 -0.01
C ILE A 96 4.66 6.78 0.11
N LEU A 97 4.06 6.78 1.31
CA LEU A 97 2.74 7.37 1.54
C LEU A 97 2.74 8.89 1.35
N ILE A 98 3.81 9.58 1.73
CA ILE A 98 3.97 11.02 1.46
C ILE A 98 4.03 11.28 -0.05
N ILE A 99 4.84 10.52 -0.79
CA ILE A 99 4.92 10.63 -2.25
C ILE A 99 3.55 10.37 -2.89
N PHE A 100 2.85 9.33 -2.43
CA PHE A 100 1.51 9.00 -2.91
C PHE A 100 0.54 10.18 -2.71
N ALA A 101 0.52 10.80 -1.53
CA ALA A 101 -0.33 11.96 -1.26
C ALA A 101 0.00 13.15 -2.17
N ILE A 102 1.28 13.43 -2.40
CA ILE A 102 1.74 14.48 -3.32
C ILE A 102 1.27 14.19 -4.75
N LEU A 103 1.43 12.95 -5.24
CA LEU A 103 1.00 12.58 -6.58
C LEU A 103 -0.52 12.68 -6.75
N LEU A 104 -1.30 12.35 -5.72
CA LEU A 104 -2.75 12.54 -5.76
C LEU A 104 -3.12 14.00 -5.96
N PHE A 105 -2.44 14.93 -5.28
CA PHE A 105 -2.67 16.36 -5.40
C PHE A 105 -2.23 16.94 -6.76
N ILE A 106 -1.20 16.37 -7.39
CA ILE A 106 -0.71 16.82 -8.70
C ILE A 106 -1.59 16.30 -9.85
N VAL A 107 -2.05 15.05 -9.76
CA VAL A 107 -2.75 14.37 -10.85
C VAL A 107 -4.25 14.67 -10.86
N PHE A 108 -4.84 14.95 -9.71
CA PHE A 108 -6.29 15.18 -9.56
C PHE A 108 -6.63 16.53 -8.95
#